data_AF-A0A7Z9I888-F1
#
_entry.id   AF-A0A7Z9I888-F1
#
_cell.length_a   1.000
_cell.length_b   1.000
_cell.length_c   1.000
_cell.angle_alpha   90.00
_cell.angle_beta   90.00
_cell.angle_gamma   90.00
#
_symmetry.space_group_name_H-M   'P 1'
#
loop_
_entity.id
_entity.type
_entity.pdbx_description
1 polymer ?
#
loop_
_entity_poly.entity_id
_entity_poly.type
_entity_poly.pdbx_seq_one_letter_code
_entity_poly.pdbx_strand_id
1 'polypeptide(L)'
;MNQGPESAMPERIKLHFAGEREDKDPIDSGFGPWALTRLCYETGGIYFAVHPNRNVNRAVSKREVVSFSAHLEHFFDPSIMRDYRPDYVSYQEYGRRIQASKMRSSLIQAAQLSWSTPMKDPRLRFVKRDEASFANELSESQKMAAQLEPQIAGIYQILQIGIADRPTENSLRWQAAYDLALGRVLATKVRTETYNAMLAAAKRGLKVSDDKNNTWTLVPANEISVGSQYSKAAEKATELLNRVAQEHPGTPWALLAERELANPIGWRWQDSFTDLAPRRQGNGGNGNNNAAAVNDAARMIKKPPPKRRPPKL
;
A
#
# COMPACT_ATOMS: atom_id res chain seq x y z
N MET A 1 19.25 -1.34 -4.79
CA MET A 1 19.73 -2.62 -4.24
C MET A 1 18.52 -3.32 -3.65
N ASN A 2 18.08 -4.46 -4.19
CA ASN A 2 16.93 -5.21 -3.66
C ASN A 2 17.42 -6.13 -2.53
N GLN A 3 16.85 -6.00 -1.33
CA GLN A 3 17.27 -6.70 -0.10
C GLN A 3 16.79 -8.17 -0.02
N GLY A 4 16.28 -8.77 -1.10
CA GLY A 4 15.72 -10.14 -1.08
C GLY A 4 14.53 -10.32 -0.11
N PRO A 5 13.82 -11.46 -0.15
CA PRO A 5 12.76 -11.74 0.81
C PRO A 5 13.35 -12.28 2.12
N GLU A 6 12.76 -11.89 3.25
CA GLU A 6 13.12 -12.36 4.60
C GLU A 6 12.52 -13.73 4.96
N SER A 7 11.56 -14.21 4.16
CA SER A 7 10.89 -15.51 4.31
C SER A 7 11.01 -16.34 3.03
N ALA A 8 10.85 -17.66 3.16
CA ALA A 8 10.87 -18.59 2.02
C ALA A 8 9.68 -18.42 1.07
N MET A 9 8.52 -17.99 1.61
CA MET A 9 7.29 -17.72 0.85
C MET A 9 6.68 -16.38 1.27
N PRO A 10 5.79 -15.77 0.46
CA PRO A 10 5.12 -14.53 0.84
C PRO A 10 4.26 -14.71 2.11
N GLU A 11 4.66 -14.08 3.21
CA GLU A 11 3.90 -14.08 4.49
C GLU A 11 3.06 -12.80 4.67
N ARG A 12 3.12 -11.88 3.70
CA ARG A 12 2.41 -10.60 3.71
C ARG A 12 1.46 -10.51 2.52
N ILE A 13 0.23 -10.09 2.80
CA ILE A 13 -0.78 -9.81 1.78
C ILE A 13 -0.55 -8.42 1.18
N LYS A 14 -0.66 -8.33 -0.14
CA LYS A 14 -0.66 -7.06 -0.88
C LYS A 14 -2.08 -6.64 -1.21
N LEU A 15 -2.52 -5.55 -0.61
CA LEU A 15 -3.82 -4.95 -0.85
C LEU A 15 -3.63 -3.50 -1.31
N HIS A 16 -4.48 -3.06 -2.24
CA HIS A 16 -4.56 -1.68 -2.67
C HIS A 16 -6.02 -1.25 -2.67
N PHE A 17 -6.35 -0.19 -1.94
CA PHE A 17 -7.67 0.42 -2.04
C PHE A 17 -7.63 1.93 -1.73
N ALA A 18 -8.12 2.73 -2.67
CA ALA A 18 -8.60 4.09 -2.45
C ALA A 18 -7.65 5.01 -1.67
N GLY A 19 -6.40 5.12 -2.12
CA GLY A 19 -5.41 6.00 -1.48
C GLY A 19 -4.54 5.32 -0.43
N GLU A 20 -4.89 4.10 -0.03
CA GLU A 20 -3.97 3.15 0.61
C GLU A 20 -2.99 2.64 -0.44
N ARG A 21 -1.99 3.48 -0.75
CA ARG A 21 -0.81 2.98 -1.44
C ARG A 21 -0.09 2.07 -0.46
N GLU A 22 0.26 0.87 -0.91
CA GLU A 22 1.29 0.09 -0.24
C GLU A 22 2.51 1.00 -0.05
N ASP A 23 3.10 0.97 1.15
CA ASP A 23 4.12 1.92 1.59
C ASP A 23 5.02 2.37 0.45
N LYS A 24 4.97 3.67 0.12
CA LYS A 24 5.80 4.24 -0.95
C LYS A 24 7.28 4.04 -0.66
N ASP A 25 7.62 3.97 0.63
CA ASP A 25 8.97 3.80 1.13
C ASP A 25 9.05 2.48 1.93
N PRO A 26 10.00 1.59 1.60
CA PRO A 26 10.06 0.28 2.23
C PRO A 26 10.43 0.39 3.72
N ILE A 27 9.91 -0.53 4.53
CA ILE A 27 10.23 -0.68 5.95
C ILE A 27 11.27 -1.79 6.13
N ASP A 28 12.21 -1.60 7.05
CA ASP A 28 13.16 -2.64 7.44
C ASP A 28 12.48 -3.59 8.42
N SER A 29 12.54 -4.90 8.20
CA SER A 29 12.12 -5.87 9.21
C SER A 29 13.23 -6.19 10.21
N GLY A 30 14.47 -5.77 9.94
CA GLY A 30 15.65 -6.10 10.73
C GLY A 30 16.22 -7.49 10.43
N PHE A 31 15.66 -8.22 9.47
CA PHE A 31 16.14 -9.53 9.04
C PHE A 31 16.75 -9.48 7.64
N GLY A 32 17.84 -10.21 7.47
CA GLY A 32 18.48 -10.37 6.18
C GLY A 32 17.69 -11.29 5.22
N PRO A 33 18.08 -11.34 3.93
CA PRO A 33 17.51 -12.26 2.96
C PRO A 33 17.52 -13.70 3.49
N TRP A 34 16.37 -14.37 3.44
CA TRP A 34 16.14 -15.68 4.08
C TRP A 34 17.22 -16.71 3.72
N ALA A 35 17.54 -16.85 2.43
CA ALA A 35 18.48 -17.85 1.95
C ALA A 35 19.92 -17.59 2.46
N LEU A 36 20.34 -16.32 2.53
CA LEU A 36 21.67 -15.96 3.04
C LEU A 36 21.75 -16.10 4.55
N THR A 37 20.74 -15.62 5.27
CA THR A 37 20.69 -15.74 6.73
C THR A 37 20.62 -17.19 7.17
N ARG A 38 19.83 -18.02 6.47
CA ARG A 38 19.76 -19.47 6.72
C ARG A 38 21.10 -20.14 6.47
N LEU A 39 21.79 -19.83 5.36
CA LEU A 39 23.11 -20.40 5.07
C LEU A 39 24.10 -20.08 6.21
N CYS A 40 24.16 -18.82 6.64
CA CYS A 40 24.99 -18.43 7.78
C CYS A 40 24.60 -19.20 9.04
N TYR A 41 23.31 -19.32 9.35
CA TYR A 41 22.83 -20.06 10.52
C TYR A 41 23.24 -21.54 10.47
N GLU A 42 23.10 -22.20 9.32
CA GLU A 42 23.46 -23.61 9.13
C GLU A 42 24.97 -23.86 9.21
N THR A 43 25.80 -22.89 8.81
CA THR A 43 27.27 -23.00 8.87
C THR A 43 27.88 -22.42 10.15
N GLY A 44 27.07 -22.01 11.14
CA GLY A 44 27.55 -21.36 12.36
C GLY A 44 28.10 -19.93 12.18
N GLY A 45 27.83 -19.32 11.03
CA GLY A 45 28.14 -17.92 10.73
C GLY A 45 27.06 -16.95 11.20
N ILE A 46 27.30 -15.65 10.99
CA ILE A 46 26.39 -14.57 11.35
C ILE A 46 26.16 -13.69 10.12
N TYR A 47 24.89 -13.40 9.82
CA TYR A 47 24.53 -12.42 8.79
C TYR A 47 24.27 -11.05 9.43
N PHE A 48 24.93 -10.01 8.93
CA PHE A 48 24.72 -8.63 9.37
C PHE A 48 23.95 -7.83 8.31
N ALA A 49 22.69 -7.51 8.58
CA ALA A 49 21.95 -6.52 7.82
C ALA A 49 22.37 -5.12 8.28
N VAL A 50 23.25 -4.46 7.53
CA VAL A 50 23.76 -3.12 7.86
C VAL A 50 23.03 -2.07 7.03
N HIS A 51 22.32 -1.19 7.72
CA HIS A 51 21.72 0.00 7.14
C HIS A 51 22.44 1.24 7.69
N PRO A 52 23.18 2.00 6.86
CA PRO A 52 24.00 3.13 7.31
C PRO A 52 23.24 4.19 8.11
N ASN A 53 21.94 4.34 7.86
CA ASN A 53 21.09 5.35 8.49
C ASN A 53 20.06 4.73 9.45
N ARG A 54 20.34 3.56 10.03
CA ARG A 54 19.42 2.89 10.95
C ARG A 54 19.09 3.80 12.13
N ASN A 55 17.80 4.11 12.28
CA ASN A 55 17.28 4.84 13.43
C ASN A 55 15.97 4.20 13.89
N VAL A 56 15.96 3.66 15.11
CA VAL A 56 14.78 3.00 15.69
C VAL A 56 13.81 3.96 16.37
N ASN A 57 14.22 5.22 16.58
CA ASN A 57 13.43 6.21 17.33
C ASN A 57 12.59 7.12 16.42
N ARG A 58 12.89 7.20 15.12
CA ARG A 58 12.16 8.05 14.16
C ARG A 58 12.26 7.53 12.73
N ALA A 59 11.31 7.95 11.92
CA ALA A 59 11.36 7.74 10.47
C ALA A 59 12.58 8.45 9.85
N VAL A 60 13.22 7.78 8.89
CA VAL A 60 14.41 8.27 8.18
C VAL A 60 14.00 8.88 6.84
N SER A 61 14.41 10.13 6.61
CA SER A 61 14.09 10.84 5.37
C SER A 61 15.04 10.46 4.24
N LYS A 62 14.58 10.49 2.98
CA LYS A 62 15.42 10.27 1.78
C LYS A 62 16.66 11.16 1.73
N ARG A 63 16.59 12.37 2.30
CA ARG A 63 17.72 13.32 2.33
C ARG A 63 18.84 12.91 3.28
N GLU A 64 18.52 12.05 4.24
CA GLU A 64 19.48 11.50 5.22
C GLU A 64 20.17 10.25 4.68
N VAL A 65 19.79 9.78 3.49
CA VAL A 65 20.33 8.55 2.90
C VAL A 65 21.56 8.85 2.05
N VAL A 66 22.71 8.27 2.46
CA VAL A 66 23.94 8.29 1.67
C VAL A 66 23.71 7.74 0.26
N SER A 67 24.35 8.35 -0.75
CA SER A 67 24.26 7.90 -2.14
C SER A 67 24.50 6.39 -2.28
N PHE A 68 23.73 5.75 -3.17
CA PHE A 68 23.76 4.31 -3.43
C PHE A 68 23.28 3.38 -2.29
N SER A 69 22.77 3.91 -1.18
CA SER A 69 22.08 3.11 -0.16
C SER A 69 20.59 2.93 -0.47
N ALA A 70 20.01 1.79 -0.06
CA ALA A 70 18.56 1.62 -0.08
C ALA A 70 17.93 2.55 0.98
N HIS A 71 16.92 3.33 0.58
CA HIS A 71 16.11 4.10 1.54
C HIS A 71 15.12 3.16 2.21
N LEU A 72 15.20 3.08 3.54
CA LEU A 72 14.21 2.43 4.39
C LEU A 72 13.71 3.48 5.37
N GLU A 73 12.40 3.60 5.50
CA GLU A 73 11.77 4.66 6.31
C GLU A 73 11.79 4.32 7.79
N HIS A 74 11.45 3.07 8.15
CA HIS A 74 11.31 2.62 9.53
C HIS A 74 12.25 1.46 9.85
N PHE A 75 12.77 1.47 11.08
CA PHE A 75 13.59 0.42 11.66
C PHE A 75 13.04 0.03 13.02
N PHE A 76 13.17 -1.25 13.37
CA PHE A 76 12.66 -1.78 14.63
C PHE A 76 13.78 -2.23 15.56
N ASP A 77 13.48 -2.28 16.86
CA ASP A 77 14.43 -2.69 17.90
C ASP A 77 14.80 -4.17 17.71
N PRO A 78 16.10 -4.51 17.54
CA PRO A 78 16.55 -5.90 17.42
C PRO A 78 16.16 -6.78 18.62
N SER A 79 16.06 -6.23 19.82
CA SER A 79 15.73 -6.97 21.03
C SER A 79 14.28 -7.46 21.00
N ILE A 80 13.35 -6.64 20.52
CA ILE A 80 11.94 -7.00 20.28
C ILE A 80 11.85 -7.97 19.10
N MET A 81 12.48 -7.63 17.97
CA MET A 81 12.41 -8.44 16.76
C MET A 81 13.03 -9.83 16.92
N ARG A 82 13.86 -10.07 17.95
CA ARG A 82 14.44 -11.38 18.24
C ARG A 82 13.39 -12.50 18.34
N ASP A 83 12.20 -12.21 18.85
CA ASP A 83 11.14 -13.21 19.02
C ASP A 83 10.29 -13.42 17.76
N TYR A 84 10.48 -12.56 16.75
CA TYR A 84 9.78 -12.56 15.46
C TYR A 84 10.65 -13.09 14.31
N ARG A 85 11.69 -13.86 14.64
CA ARG A 85 12.64 -14.41 13.66
C ARG A 85 11.93 -15.27 12.61
N PRO A 86 12.30 -15.14 11.33
CA PRO A 86 11.89 -16.10 10.30
C PRO A 86 12.30 -17.53 10.66
N ASP A 87 11.52 -18.50 10.17
CA ASP A 87 11.84 -19.91 10.27
C ASP A 87 13.06 -20.24 9.37
N TYR A 88 14.26 -20.28 9.94
CA TYR A 88 15.51 -20.66 9.25
C TYR A 88 15.68 -22.18 9.16
N VAL A 89 14.74 -22.83 8.45
CA VAL A 89 14.72 -24.28 8.24
C VAL A 89 14.85 -24.63 6.76
N SER A 90 15.01 -25.91 6.42
CA SER A 90 14.98 -26.33 5.01
C SER A 90 13.62 -26.00 4.36
N TYR A 91 13.61 -25.81 3.04
CA TYR A 91 12.36 -25.52 2.31
C TYR A 91 11.31 -26.63 2.50
N GLN A 92 11.76 -27.89 2.58
CA GLN A 92 10.91 -29.05 2.86
C GLN A 92 10.28 -28.98 4.25
N GLU A 93 11.08 -28.67 5.28
CA GLU A 93 10.56 -28.53 6.65
C GLU A 93 9.64 -27.31 6.79
N TYR A 94 9.97 -26.20 6.13
CA TYR A 94 9.11 -25.02 6.08
C TYR A 94 7.74 -25.37 5.46
N GLY A 95 7.73 -26.08 4.33
CA GLY A 95 6.50 -26.58 3.70
C GLY A 95 5.70 -27.51 4.62
N ARG A 96 6.37 -28.44 5.31
CA ARG A 96 5.73 -29.35 6.28
C ARG A 96 5.07 -28.59 7.43
N ARG A 97 5.75 -27.57 7.99
CA ARG A 97 5.21 -26.72 9.06
C ARG A 97 4.00 -25.91 8.60
N ILE A 98 4.03 -25.38 7.38
CA ILE A 98 2.88 -24.68 6.79
C ILE A 98 1.69 -25.63 6.65
N GLN A 99 1.89 -26.84 6.13
CA GLN A 99 0.82 -27.81 5.95
C GLN A 99 0.23 -28.32 7.27
N ALA A 100 1.03 -28.33 8.34
CA ALA A 100 0.58 -28.74 9.67
C ALA A 100 -0.38 -27.74 10.34
N SER A 101 -0.48 -26.50 9.85
CA SER A 101 -1.35 -25.45 10.40
C SER A 101 -2.23 -24.84 9.32
N LYS A 102 -3.55 -24.88 9.50
CA LYS A 102 -4.50 -24.19 8.62
C LYS A 102 -4.29 -22.68 8.63
N MET A 103 -3.83 -22.12 9.75
CA MET A 103 -3.51 -20.70 9.88
C MET A 103 -2.35 -20.31 8.95
N ARG A 104 -1.23 -21.05 9.00
CA ARG A 104 -0.06 -20.76 8.16
C ARG A 104 -0.37 -21.00 6.68
N SER A 105 -1.00 -22.13 6.35
CA SER A 105 -1.34 -22.46 4.95
C SER A 105 -2.31 -21.46 4.33
N SER A 106 -3.36 -21.05 5.05
CA SER A 106 -4.29 -20.03 4.56
C SER A 106 -3.63 -18.67 4.38
N LEU A 107 -2.75 -18.25 5.29
CA LEU A 107 -1.99 -17.00 5.15
C LEU A 107 -1.14 -16.99 3.87
N ILE A 108 -0.36 -18.05 3.66
CA ILE A 108 0.52 -18.15 2.48
C ILE A 108 -0.30 -18.18 1.19
N GLN A 109 -1.40 -18.93 1.17
CA GLN A 109 -2.29 -19.00 0.00
C GLN A 109 -2.92 -17.63 -0.30
N ALA A 110 -3.43 -16.95 0.73
CA ALA A 110 -4.00 -15.61 0.62
C ALA A 110 -2.96 -14.59 0.12
N ALA A 111 -1.74 -14.64 0.66
CA ALA A 111 -0.64 -13.81 0.23
C ALA A 111 -0.30 -14.08 -1.25
N GLN A 112 -0.08 -15.33 -1.67
CA GLN A 112 0.21 -15.64 -3.07
C GLN A 112 -0.85 -15.12 -4.05
N LEU A 113 -2.14 -15.27 -3.71
CA LEU A 113 -3.23 -14.76 -4.53
C LEU A 113 -3.23 -13.23 -4.63
N SER A 114 -2.91 -12.54 -3.54
CA SER A 114 -2.85 -11.08 -3.51
C SER A 114 -1.70 -10.50 -4.34
N TRP A 115 -0.57 -11.21 -4.44
CA TRP A 115 0.58 -10.76 -5.22
C TRP A 115 0.41 -10.97 -6.73
N SER A 116 -0.42 -11.93 -7.15
CA SER A 116 -0.65 -12.22 -8.56
C SER A 116 -1.64 -11.27 -9.23
N THR A 117 -2.50 -10.61 -8.44
CA THR A 117 -3.61 -9.79 -8.97
C THR A 117 -3.57 -8.38 -8.38
N PRO A 118 -2.83 -7.44 -9.00
CA PRO A 118 -2.77 -6.06 -8.53
C PRO A 118 -4.15 -5.39 -8.62
N MET A 119 -4.62 -4.89 -7.48
CA MET A 119 -5.88 -4.15 -7.39
C MET A 119 -5.66 -2.70 -7.86
N LYS A 120 -6.62 -2.16 -8.62
CA LYS A 120 -6.58 -0.76 -9.07
C LYS A 120 -7.38 0.11 -8.11
N ASP A 121 -6.86 1.30 -7.82
CA ASP A 121 -7.56 2.27 -6.99
C ASP A 121 -8.90 2.69 -7.63
N PRO A 122 -10.01 2.66 -6.87
CA PRO A 122 -11.28 3.18 -7.36
C PRO A 122 -11.24 4.69 -7.54
N ARG A 123 -12.12 5.21 -8.39
CA ARG A 123 -12.31 6.64 -8.57
C ARG A 123 -13.12 7.21 -7.40
N LEU A 124 -12.56 8.17 -6.68
CA LEU A 124 -13.24 8.79 -5.54
C LEU A 124 -13.89 10.14 -5.86
N ARG A 125 -13.46 10.81 -6.93
CA ARG A 125 -13.92 12.16 -7.31
C ARG A 125 -14.74 12.12 -8.59
N PHE A 126 -15.94 12.67 -8.51
CA PHE A 126 -16.95 12.69 -9.56
C PHE A 126 -17.40 14.12 -9.81
N VAL A 127 -17.29 14.59 -11.05
CA VAL A 127 -17.66 15.97 -11.42
C VAL A 127 -18.91 15.89 -12.28
N LYS A 128 -20.03 16.44 -11.80
CA LYS A 128 -21.28 16.48 -12.56
C LYS A 128 -21.23 17.66 -13.52
N ARG A 129 -21.06 17.34 -14.79
CA ARG A 129 -21.29 18.28 -15.90
C ARG A 129 -22.75 18.25 -16.31
N ASP A 130 -23.29 17.04 -16.43
CA ASP A 130 -24.70 16.73 -16.64
C ASP A 130 -25.08 15.41 -15.95
N GLU A 131 -26.38 15.20 -15.73
CA GLU A 131 -26.91 14.03 -15.00
C GLU A 131 -26.53 12.70 -15.66
N ALA A 132 -26.55 12.64 -17.00
CA ALA A 132 -26.25 11.41 -17.73
C ALA A 132 -24.77 11.04 -17.62
N SER A 133 -23.86 12.01 -17.78
CA SER A 133 -22.42 11.82 -17.58
C SER A 133 -22.12 11.34 -16.16
N PHE A 134 -22.78 11.91 -15.16
CA PHE A 134 -22.55 11.58 -13.76
C PHE A 134 -23.02 10.15 -13.45
N ALA A 135 -24.23 9.80 -13.89
CA ALA A 135 -24.75 8.45 -13.74
C ALA A 135 -23.87 7.40 -14.46
N ASN A 136 -23.32 7.75 -15.63
CA ASN A 136 -22.37 6.90 -16.35
C ASN A 136 -21.05 6.75 -15.59
N GLU A 137 -20.46 7.84 -15.07
CA GLU A 137 -19.23 7.77 -14.27
C GLU A 137 -19.39 6.90 -13.01
N LEU A 138 -20.53 7.02 -12.31
CA LEU A 138 -20.86 6.17 -11.17
C LEU A 138 -21.00 4.70 -11.61
N SER A 139 -21.65 4.44 -12.75
CA SER A 139 -21.84 3.08 -13.27
C SER A 139 -20.52 2.40 -13.64
N GLU A 140 -19.62 3.09 -14.33
CA GLU A 140 -18.29 2.56 -14.65
C GLU A 140 -17.49 2.29 -13.37
N SER A 141 -17.60 3.18 -12.39
CA SER A 141 -16.92 3.02 -11.10
C SER A 141 -17.46 1.85 -10.27
N GLN A 142 -18.75 1.53 -10.38
CA GLN A 142 -19.33 0.32 -9.80
C GLN A 142 -18.83 -0.96 -10.48
N LYS A 143 -18.69 -0.96 -11.81
CA LYS A 143 -18.12 -2.12 -12.54
C LYS A 143 -16.71 -2.44 -12.07
N MET A 144 -15.88 -1.41 -11.84
CA MET A 144 -14.53 -1.60 -11.30
C MET A 144 -14.54 -2.23 -9.91
N ALA A 145 -15.42 -1.76 -9.01
CA ALA A 145 -15.56 -2.35 -7.67
C ALA A 145 -16.05 -3.81 -7.74
N ALA A 146 -17.05 -4.09 -8.58
CA ALA A 146 -17.62 -5.43 -8.76
C ALA A 146 -16.61 -6.46 -9.30
N GLN A 147 -15.52 -6.03 -9.96
CA GLN A 147 -14.43 -6.92 -10.36
C GLN A 147 -13.51 -7.30 -9.19
N LEU A 148 -13.36 -6.41 -8.20
CA LEU A 148 -12.48 -6.61 -7.04
C LEU A 148 -13.18 -7.35 -5.90
N GLU A 149 -14.49 -7.14 -5.72
CA GLU A 149 -15.28 -7.74 -4.64
C GLU A 149 -15.10 -9.28 -4.54
N PRO A 150 -15.21 -10.08 -5.63
CA PRO A 150 -15.05 -11.52 -5.54
C PRO A 150 -13.63 -11.95 -5.15
N GLN A 151 -12.62 -11.19 -5.59
CA GLN A 151 -11.23 -11.49 -5.28
C GLN A 151 -10.95 -11.28 -3.79
N ILE A 152 -11.37 -10.14 -3.23
CA ILE A 152 -11.20 -9.83 -1.82
C ILE A 152 -12.03 -10.80 -0.95
N ALA A 153 -13.26 -11.11 -1.38
CA ALA A 153 -14.10 -12.09 -0.69
C ALA A 153 -13.45 -13.48 -0.67
N GLY A 154 -12.84 -13.92 -1.77
CA GLY A 154 -12.10 -15.17 -1.84
C GLY A 154 -10.90 -15.21 -0.90
N ILE A 155 -10.09 -14.15 -0.87
CA ILE A 155 -8.96 -14.02 0.07
C ILE A 155 -9.46 -14.09 1.52
N TYR A 156 -10.54 -13.38 1.84
CA TYR A 156 -11.14 -13.41 3.18
C TYR A 156 -11.61 -14.81 3.55
N GLN A 157 -12.29 -15.52 2.64
CA GLN A 157 -12.75 -16.89 2.86
C GLN A 157 -11.59 -17.86 3.11
N ILE A 158 -10.48 -17.74 2.36
CA ILE A 158 -9.27 -18.53 2.58
C ILE A 158 -8.75 -18.31 4.00
N LEU A 159 -8.61 -17.04 4.42
CA LEU A 159 -8.15 -16.72 5.76
C LEU A 159 -9.12 -17.24 6.83
N GLN A 160 -10.43 -17.16 6.65
CA GLN A 160 -11.39 -17.68 7.66
C GLN A 160 -11.13 -19.14 8.08
N ILE A 161 -10.63 -19.98 7.16
CA ILE A 161 -10.31 -21.39 7.44
C ILE A 161 -9.23 -21.53 8.53
N GLY A 162 -8.30 -20.57 8.59
CA GLY A 162 -7.18 -20.57 9.53
C GLY A 162 -7.52 -20.13 10.95
N ILE A 163 -8.72 -19.58 11.20
CA ILE A 163 -9.07 -18.97 12.49
C ILE A 163 -9.05 -20.00 13.63
N ALA A 164 -9.48 -21.24 13.34
CA ALA A 164 -9.54 -22.30 14.33
C ALA A 164 -8.16 -22.66 14.91
N ASP A 165 -7.09 -22.48 14.12
CA ASP A 165 -5.71 -22.82 14.50
C ASP A 165 -4.96 -21.62 15.11
N ARG A 166 -5.55 -20.41 15.10
CA ARG A 166 -4.93 -19.21 15.68
C ARG A 166 -4.64 -19.31 17.19
N PRO A 167 -5.51 -19.91 18.04
CA PRO A 167 -5.23 -20.05 19.47
C PRO A 167 -4.09 -21.03 19.81
N THR A 168 -3.75 -21.95 18.90
CA THR A 168 -2.73 -22.97 19.14
C THR A 168 -1.37 -22.62 18.52
N GLU A 169 -1.31 -21.57 17.69
CA GLU A 169 -0.06 -21.04 17.16
C GLU A 169 0.75 -20.37 18.29
N ASN A 170 2.03 -20.71 18.41
CA ASN A 170 2.93 -20.14 19.42
C ASN A 170 3.93 -19.13 18.84
N SER A 171 4.11 -19.10 17.53
CA SER A 171 5.03 -18.16 16.90
C SER A 171 4.41 -16.77 16.79
N LEU A 172 4.98 -15.80 17.50
CA LEU A 172 4.55 -14.40 17.47
C LEU A 172 4.55 -13.82 16.05
N ARG A 173 5.53 -14.19 15.21
CA ARG A 173 5.60 -13.79 13.80
C ARG A 173 4.36 -14.26 13.03
N TRP A 174 4.02 -15.54 13.15
CA TRP A 174 2.87 -16.12 12.44
C TRP A 174 1.55 -15.56 12.96
N GLN A 175 1.42 -15.36 14.26
CA GLN A 175 0.27 -14.72 14.88
C GLN A 175 0.07 -13.29 14.35
N ALA A 176 1.10 -12.44 14.45
CA ALA A 176 1.05 -11.05 14.00
C ALA A 176 0.75 -10.94 12.50
N ALA A 177 1.41 -11.77 11.68
CA ALA A 177 1.20 -11.77 10.23
C ALA A 177 -0.23 -12.18 9.85
N TYR A 178 -0.76 -13.21 10.50
CA TYR A 178 -2.10 -13.71 10.24
C TYR A 178 -3.19 -12.74 10.69
N ASP A 179 -3.08 -12.21 11.92
CA ASP A 179 -4.07 -11.28 12.46
C ASP A 179 -4.09 -9.95 11.68
N LEU A 180 -2.91 -9.45 11.28
CA LEU A 180 -2.80 -8.28 10.42
C LEU A 180 -3.44 -8.54 9.05
N ALA A 181 -3.13 -9.69 8.44
CA ALA A 181 -3.71 -10.09 7.16
C ALA A 181 -5.23 -10.14 7.22
N LEU A 182 -5.79 -10.80 8.23
CA LEU A 182 -7.22 -10.93 8.41
C LEU A 182 -7.91 -9.58 8.63
N GLY A 183 -7.34 -8.72 9.49
CA GLY A 183 -7.85 -7.38 9.76
C GLY A 183 -7.86 -6.50 8.50
N ARG A 184 -6.74 -6.43 7.77
CA ARG A 184 -6.61 -5.61 6.55
C ARG A 184 -7.50 -6.09 5.42
N VAL A 185 -7.61 -7.41 5.20
CA VAL A 185 -8.50 -7.97 4.18
C VAL A 185 -9.96 -7.66 4.52
N LEU A 186 -10.37 -7.81 5.78
CA LEU A 186 -11.74 -7.48 6.20
C LEU A 186 -12.03 -5.98 6.06
N ALA A 187 -11.10 -5.11 6.44
CA ALA A 187 -11.23 -3.66 6.22
C ALA A 187 -11.39 -3.33 4.74
N THR A 188 -10.53 -3.88 3.88
CA THR A 188 -10.57 -3.70 2.42
C THR A 188 -11.88 -4.21 1.82
N LYS A 189 -12.38 -5.36 2.29
CA LYS A 189 -13.67 -5.93 1.89
C LYS A 189 -14.80 -4.95 2.19
N VAL A 190 -14.86 -4.43 3.42
CA VAL A 190 -15.89 -3.47 3.82
C VAL A 190 -15.75 -2.18 3.01
N ARG A 191 -14.54 -1.63 2.83
CA ARG A 191 -14.33 -0.43 2.02
C ARG A 191 -14.84 -0.62 0.58
N THR A 192 -14.64 -1.79 -0.02
CA THR A 192 -15.08 -2.08 -1.39
C THR A 192 -16.60 -2.19 -1.50
N GLU A 193 -17.23 -2.95 -0.61
CA GLU A 193 -18.68 -3.17 -0.64
C GLU A 193 -19.45 -1.89 -0.28
N THR A 194 -18.97 -1.17 0.73
CA THR A 194 -19.59 0.11 1.14
C THR A 194 -19.38 1.19 0.08
N TYR A 195 -18.24 1.20 -0.61
CA TYR A 195 -18.04 2.07 -1.78
C TYR A 195 -19.09 1.80 -2.85
N ASN A 196 -19.29 0.54 -3.24
CA ASN A 196 -20.29 0.17 -4.24
C ASN A 196 -21.72 0.57 -3.81
N ALA A 197 -22.06 0.35 -2.53
CA ALA A 197 -23.34 0.77 -1.95
C ALA A 197 -23.51 2.30 -1.93
N MET A 198 -22.44 3.06 -1.66
CA MET A 198 -22.45 4.53 -1.71
C MET A 198 -22.66 5.06 -3.12
N LEU A 199 -22.07 4.43 -4.14
CA LEU A 199 -22.33 4.76 -5.54
C LEU A 199 -23.78 4.44 -5.93
N ALA A 200 -24.33 3.32 -5.46
CA ALA A 200 -25.72 2.94 -5.72
C ALA A 200 -26.71 3.94 -5.08
N ALA A 201 -26.42 4.38 -3.85
CA ALA A 201 -27.19 5.42 -3.18
C ALA A 201 -27.08 6.77 -3.91
N ALA A 202 -25.88 7.13 -4.38
CA ALA A 202 -25.64 8.37 -5.13
C ALA A 202 -26.46 8.49 -6.41
N LYS A 203 -26.68 7.37 -7.12
CA LYS A 203 -27.55 7.32 -8.32
C LYS A 203 -29.02 7.66 -8.03
N ARG A 204 -29.47 7.51 -6.78
CA ARG A 204 -30.84 7.89 -6.36
C ARG A 204 -30.94 9.38 -5.99
N GLY A 205 -29.82 10.09 -5.97
CA GLY A 205 -29.71 11.49 -5.58
C GLY A 205 -28.77 11.68 -4.39
N LEU A 206 -27.96 12.74 -4.46
CA LEU A 206 -27.07 13.16 -3.37
C LEU A 206 -27.60 14.42 -2.72
N LYS A 207 -27.46 14.51 -1.40
CA LYS A 207 -27.70 15.77 -0.67
C LYS A 207 -26.58 16.74 -1.02
N VAL A 208 -26.95 17.97 -1.36
CA VAL A 208 -26.02 19.04 -1.69
C VAL A 208 -26.03 20.05 -0.54
N SER A 209 -24.86 20.53 -0.13
CA SER A 209 -24.73 21.56 0.91
C SER A 209 -24.92 22.98 0.36
N ASP A 210 -24.51 23.21 -0.89
CA ASP A 210 -24.68 24.48 -1.63
C ASP A 210 -25.08 24.16 -3.08
N ASP A 211 -26.16 24.76 -3.57
CA ASP A 211 -26.68 24.58 -4.93
C ASP A 211 -25.64 24.82 -6.04
N LYS A 212 -24.54 25.54 -5.76
CA LYS A 212 -23.43 25.75 -6.70
C LYS A 212 -22.51 24.54 -6.83
N ASN A 213 -22.50 23.62 -5.87
CA ASN A 213 -21.56 22.50 -5.85
C ASN A 213 -21.88 21.49 -6.97
N ASN A 214 -20.86 21.16 -7.75
CA ASN A 214 -20.95 20.27 -8.91
C ASN A 214 -19.96 19.10 -8.83
N THR A 215 -19.33 18.89 -7.68
CA THR A 215 -18.31 17.87 -7.52
C THR A 215 -18.47 17.13 -6.21
N TRP A 216 -18.56 15.81 -6.29
CA TRP A 216 -18.66 14.93 -5.14
C TRP A 216 -17.39 14.10 -5.02
N THR A 217 -16.83 14.08 -3.82
CA THR A 217 -15.66 13.28 -3.49
C THR A 217 -16.03 12.34 -2.35
N LEU A 218 -15.78 11.05 -2.54
CA LEU A 218 -15.85 10.06 -1.47
C LEU A 218 -14.59 10.19 -0.61
N VAL A 219 -14.78 10.46 0.68
CA VAL A 219 -13.70 10.55 1.66
C VAL A 219 -13.86 9.45 2.72
N PRO A 220 -12.76 8.88 3.23
CA PRO A 220 -12.82 7.96 4.36
C PRO A 220 -13.54 8.58 5.56
N ALA A 221 -14.38 7.79 6.23
CA ALA A 221 -15.14 8.22 7.40
C ALA A 221 -15.25 7.09 8.44
N ASN A 222 -15.35 7.46 9.72
CA ASN A 222 -15.53 6.48 10.81
C ASN A 222 -16.93 5.85 10.79
N GLU A 223 -17.89 6.52 10.17
CA GLU A 223 -19.28 6.09 10.12
C GLU A 223 -19.56 5.25 8.87
N ILE A 224 -20.41 4.24 9.01
CA ILE A 224 -20.91 3.41 7.91
C ILE A 224 -22.42 3.59 7.80
N SER A 225 -22.84 4.33 6.77
CA SER A 225 -24.25 4.69 6.56
C SER A 225 -25.06 3.68 5.73
N VAL A 226 -24.42 2.68 5.14
CA VAL A 226 -25.00 1.81 4.08
C VAL A 226 -25.42 0.41 4.56
N GLY A 227 -25.66 0.22 5.86
CA GLY A 227 -26.25 -1.01 6.41
C GLY A 227 -25.50 -1.58 7.61
N SER A 228 -26.24 -2.13 8.57
CA SER A 228 -25.72 -2.58 9.87
C SER A 228 -24.71 -3.75 9.76
N GLN A 229 -24.83 -4.59 8.73
CA GLN A 229 -23.89 -5.69 8.50
C GLN A 229 -22.45 -5.19 8.23
N TYR A 230 -22.31 -4.07 7.53
CA TYR A 230 -21.01 -3.48 7.22
C TYR A 230 -20.38 -2.83 8.46
N SER A 231 -21.20 -2.23 9.33
CA SER A 231 -20.74 -1.71 10.64
C SER A 231 -20.10 -2.82 11.46
N LYS A 232 -20.79 -3.95 11.64
CA LYS A 232 -20.27 -5.11 12.40
C LYS A 232 -18.97 -5.65 11.82
N ALA A 233 -18.87 -5.72 10.49
CA ALA A 233 -17.65 -6.18 9.81
C ALA A 233 -16.48 -5.19 10.00
N ALA A 234 -16.75 -3.88 9.95
CA ALA A 234 -15.74 -2.86 10.20
C ALA A 234 -15.28 -2.82 11.65
N GLU A 235 -16.20 -2.97 12.60
CA GLU A 235 -15.91 -3.09 14.04
C GLU A 235 -14.97 -4.28 14.28
N LYS A 236 -15.29 -5.45 13.68
CA LYS A 236 -14.43 -6.63 13.78
C LYS A 236 -13.05 -6.43 13.13
N ALA A 237 -12.97 -5.76 11.98
CA ALA A 237 -11.69 -5.43 11.36
C ALA A 237 -10.85 -4.52 12.27
N THR A 238 -11.49 -3.50 12.84
CA THR A 238 -10.88 -2.54 13.77
C THR A 238 -10.39 -3.25 15.04
N GLU A 239 -11.16 -4.19 15.58
CA GLU A 239 -10.76 -5.00 16.73
C GLU A 239 -9.50 -5.83 16.43
N LEU A 240 -9.47 -6.51 15.28
CA LEU A 240 -8.31 -7.32 14.87
C LEU A 240 -7.05 -6.46 14.70
N LEU A 241 -7.17 -5.30 14.04
CA LEU A 241 -6.04 -4.39 13.84
C LEU A 241 -5.55 -3.78 15.16
N ASN A 242 -6.47 -3.37 16.05
CA ASN A 242 -6.12 -2.88 17.38
C ASN A 242 -5.40 -3.96 18.19
N ARG A 243 -5.86 -5.21 18.10
CA ARG A 243 -5.20 -6.34 18.75
C ARG A 243 -3.76 -6.49 18.28
N VAL A 244 -3.51 -6.42 16.97
CA VAL A 244 -2.13 -6.48 16.43
C VAL A 244 -1.26 -5.35 16.96
N ALA A 245 -1.78 -4.11 16.98
CA ALA A 245 -1.06 -2.96 17.49
C ALA A 245 -0.72 -3.10 18.99
N GLN A 246 -1.64 -3.69 19.78
CA GLN A 246 -1.49 -3.85 21.23
C GLN A 246 -0.64 -5.05 21.63
N GLU A 247 -0.79 -6.20 20.95
CA GLU A 247 -0.09 -7.45 21.28
C GLU A 247 1.32 -7.53 20.69
N HIS A 248 1.59 -6.79 19.61
CA HIS A 248 2.88 -6.80 18.91
C HIS A 248 3.54 -5.42 18.81
N PRO A 249 3.64 -4.65 19.92
CA PRO A 249 4.14 -3.28 19.89
C PRO A 249 5.61 -3.21 19.44
N GLY A 250 5.96 -2.13 18.72
CA GLY A 250 7.33 -1.93 18.25
C GLY A 250 7.76 -2.87 17.13
N THR A 251 6.81 -3.49 16.42
CA THR A 251 7.07 -4.39 15.29
C THR A 251 6.53 -3.80 13.97
N PRO A 252 7.00 -4.31 12.80
CA PRO A 252 6.43 -3.94 11.51
C PRO A 252 4.92 -4.15 11.43
N TRP A 253 4.40 -5.19 12.07
CA TRP A 253 2.98 -5.52 12.03
C TRP A 253 2.13 -4.50 12.78
N ALA A 254 2.57 -4.04 13.95
CA ALA A 254 1.89 -2.97 14.69
C ALA A 254 1.89 -1.66 13.91
N LEU A 255 3.04 -1.26 13.34
CA LEU A 255 3.11 -0.06 12.49
C LEU A 255 2.11 -0.12 11.33
N LEU A 256 2.03 -1.26 10.65
CA LEU A 256 1.09 -1.46 9.54
C LEU A 256 -0.37 -1.48 10.02
N ALA A 257 -0.66 -2.04 11.19
CA ALA A 257 -1.99 -2.03 11.78
C ALA A 257 -2.42 -0.60 12.16
N GLU A 258 -1.53 0.19 12.77
CA GLU A 258 -1.78 1.59 13.11
C GLU A 258 -2.01 2.45 11.86
N ARG A 259 -1.21 2.24 10.81
CA ARG A 259 -1.40 2.90 9.51
C ARG A 259 -2.75 2.57 8.88
N GLU A 260 -3.17 1.31 8.97
CA GLU A 260 -4.47 0.86 8.50
C GLU A 260 -5.62 1.50 9.32
N LEU A 261 -5.48 1.56 10.65
CA LEU A 261 -6.46 2.17 11.56
C LEU A 261 -6.55 3.69 11.39
N ALA A 262 -5.47 4.36 10.99
CA ALA A 262 -5.46 5.78 10.70
C ALA A 262 -6.33 6.16 9.47
N ASN A 263 -6.66 5.19 8.62
CA ASN A 263 -7.56 5.35 7.48
C ASN A 263 -8.92 4.72 7.79
N PRO A 264 -9.95 5.54 8.09
CA PRO A 264 -11.27 5.03 8.41
C PRO A 264 -11.85 4.09 7.35
N ILE A 265 -12.58 3.06 7.78
CA ILE A 265 -13.11 2.01 6.90
C ILE A 265 -14.37 2.46 6.14
N GLY A 266 -15.14 3.39 6.70
CA GLY A 266 -16.37 3.89 6.09
C GLY A 266 -16.14 4.96 5.04
N TRP A 267 -17.24 5.40 4.42
CA TRP A 267 -17.24 6.41 3.36
C TRP A 267 -18.25 7.50 3.65
N ARG A 268 -17.90 8.73 3.31
CA ARG A 268 -18.82 9.86 3.30
C ARG A 268 -18.66 10.68 2.02
N TRP A 269 -19.78 11.18 1.51
CA TRP A 269 -19.76 12.15 0.42
C TRP A 269 -19.39 13.53 0.96
N GLN A 270 -18.44 14.18 0.29
CA GLN A 270 -18.13 15.59 0.46
C GLN A 270 -18.36 16.29 -0.88
N ASP A 271 -19.18 17.32 -0.88
CA ASP A 271 -19.42 18.15 -2.04
C ASP A 271 -18.49 19.37 -2.08
N SER A 272 -18.19 19.82 -3.30
CA SER A 272 -17.32 20.95 -3.59
C SER A 272 -17.66 21.55 -4.95
N PHE A 273 -17.18 22.76 -5.20
CA PHE A 273 -17.27 23.40 -6.51
C PHE A 273 -16.01 23.15 -7.34
N THR A 274 -16.19 22.74 -8.60
CA THR A 274 -15.16 22.74 -9.63
C THR A 274 -15.57 23.69 -10.75
N ASP A 275 -14.73 24.67 -11.04
CA ASP A 275 -14.92 25.51 -12.22
C ASP A 275 -14.75 24.67 -13.50
N LEU A 276 -15.81 24.61 -14.31
CA LEU A 276 -15.85 23.91 -15.59
C LEU A 276 -15.44 24.79 -16.77
N ALA A 277 -15.16 26.08 -16.53
CA ALA A 277 -14.69 26.98 -17.57
C ALA A 277 -13.41 26.39 -18.19
N PRO A 278 -13.31 26.33 -19.54
CA PRO A 278 -12.08 25.94 -20.18
C PRO A 278 -10.99 26.86 -19.67
N ARG A 279 -9.88 26.26 -19.20
CA ARG A 279 -8.70 27.00 -18.74
C ARG A 279 -8.38 28.00 -19.83
N ARG A 280 -8.59 29.31 -19.57
CA ARG A 280 -8.30 30.35 -20.56
C ARG A 280 -6.90 30.05 -21.08
N GLN A 281 -6.79 29.67 -22.36
CA GLN A 281 -5.51 29.79 -23.05
C GLN A 281 -5.10 31.22 -22.75
N GLY A 282 -4.05 31.37 -21.94
CA GLY A 282 -3.47 32.69 -21.70
C GLY A 282 -3.33 33.32 -23.06
N ASN A 283 -3.94 34.49 -23.23
CA ASN A 283 -4.02 35.22 -24.48
C ASN A 283 -2.60 35.27 -25.06
N GLY A 284 -2.29 34.35 -25.98
CA GLY A 284 -1.01 34.20 -26.66
C GLY A 284 -0.88 35.26 -27.73
N GLY A 285 -1.14 36.51 -27.36
CA GLY A 285 -0.78 37.67 -28.14
C GLY A 285 0.73 37.87 -28.03
N ASN A 286 1.43 37.38 -29.04
CA ASN A 286 2.65 37.96 -29.60
C ASN A 286 3.69 38.53 -28.60
N GLY A 287 4.72 37.74 -28.31
CA GLY A 287 5.87 38.21 -27.53
C GLY A 287 6.88 37.09 -27.27
N ASN A 288 7.48 36.56 -28.34
CA ASN A 288 8.58 35.62 -28.23
C ASN A 288 9.80 36.30 -27.58
N ASN A 289 9.88 36.24 -26.25
CA ASN A 289 11.09 36.46 -25.47
C ASN A 289 11.11 35.43 -24.33
N ASN A 290 11.14 34.15 -24.70
CA ASN A 290 11.63 33.13 -23.77
C ASN A 290 13.13 33.38 -23.59
N ALA A 291 13.52 33.91 -22.44
CA ALA A 291 14.90 33.85 -21.98
C ALA A 291 15.34 32.38 -22.06
N ALA A 292 16.40 32.13 -22.84
CA ALA A 292 16.97 30.81 -23.01
C ALA A 292 17.20 30.17 -21.64
N ALA A 293 16.78 28.91 -21.50
CA ALA A 293 17.06 28.14 -20.30
C ALA A 293 18.57 28.20 -20.02
N VAL A 294 18.94 28.72 -18.84
CA VAL A 294 20.34 28.94 -18.39
C VAL A 294 21.20 27.67 -18.54
N ASN A 295 20.58 26.50 -18.65
CA ASN A 295 21.24 25.20 -18.79
C ASN A 295 21.73 24.84 -20.20
N ASP A 296 21.23 25.47 -21.28
CA ASP A 296 21.70 25.14 -22.63
C ASP A 296 23.02 25.84 -22.99
N ALA A 297 23.29 27.00 -22.38
CA ALA A 297 24.57 27.71 -22.56
C ALA A 297 25.76 26.93 -21.97
N ALA A 298 25.52 26.11 -20.94
CA ALA A 298 26.56 25.34 -20.24
C ALA A 298 26.97 24.03 -20.96
N ARG A 299 26.21 23.58 -21.97
CA ARG A 299 26.44 22.30 -22.69
C ARG A 299 26.99 22.45 -24.10
N MET A 300 27.36 23.66 -24.51
CA MET A 300 27.97 23.89 -25.83
C MET A 300 29.42 23.36 -25.84
N ILE A 301 29.61 22.21 -26.49
CA ILE A 301 30.94 21.67 -26.82
C ILE A 301 31.70 22.72 -27.64
N LYS A 302 32.87 23.15 -27.16
CA LYS A 302 33.70 24.16 -27.86
C LYS A 302 33.99 23.69 -29.29
N LYS A 303 33.72 24.55 -30.28
CA LYS A 303 34.06 24.27 -31.68
C LYS A 303 35.57 23.97 -31.81
N PRO A 304 35.96 22.93 -32.57
CA PRO A 304 37.36 22.61 -32.77
C PRO A 304 38.09 23.76 -33.48
N PRO A 305 39.39 24.00 -33.17
CA PRO A 305 40.14 25.11 -33.73
C PRO A 305 40.25 24.98 -35.27
N PRO A 306 40.26 26.11 -36.00
CA PRO A 306 40.31 26.09 -37.46
C PRO A 306 41.61 25.48 -37.97
N LYS A 307 41.49 24.53 -38.92
CA LYS A 307 42.63 23.87 -39.57
C LYS A 307 43.50 24.90 -40.30
N ARG A 308 44.78 24.98 -39.94
CA ARG A 308 45.78 25.81 -40.62
C ARG A 308 45.99 25.29 -42.05
N ARG A 309 46.04 26.20 -43.02
CA ARG A 309 46.35 25.85 -44.42
C ARG A 309 47.83 25.44 -44.52
N PRO A 310 48.17 24.37 -45.25
CA PRO A 310 49.55 23.97 -45.42
C PRO A 310 50.35 25.03 -46.20
N PRO A 311 51.65 25.20 -45.92
CA PRO A 311 52.48 26.21 -46.54
C PRO A 311 52.65 25.90 -48.04
N LYS A 312 52.65 26.95 -48.86
CA LYS A 312 52.91 26.81 -50.30
C LYS A 312 54.41 26.59 -50.51
N LEU A 313 54.75 25.62 -51.38
CA LEU A 313 56.10 25.42 -51.92
C LEU A 313 56.55 26.65 -52.71
#